data_AF-A0A7K9B141-F1
#
_entry.id   AF-A0A7K9B141-F1
#
_cell.length_a   1.000
_cell.length_b   1.000
_cell.length_c   1.000
_cell.angle_alpha   90.00
_cell.angle_beta   90.00
_cell.angle_gamma   90.00
#
_symmetry.space_group_name_H-M   'P 1'
#
loop_
_entity.id
_entity.type
_entity.pdbx_description
1 polymer ?
#
loop_
_entity_poly.entity_id
_entity_poly.type
_entity_poly.pdbx_seq_one_letter_code
_entity_poly.pdbx_strand_id
1 'polypeptide(L)' 'NLNQIIRLQAALEIITNKTADAIDLLTQQSQQMRMAILQRHVVLDYLLAEEGGVYGKL' A
#
# COMPACT_ATOMS: atom_id res chain seq x y z
N ASN A 1 39.85 -8.15 -17.01
CA ASN A 1 38.60 -8.02 -17.80
C ASN A 1 37.70 -6.93 -17.20
N LEU A 2 38.18 -5.68 -17.17
CA LEU A 2 37.55 -4.57 -16.43
C LEU A 2 36.24 -4.07 -17.08
N ASN A 3 36.19 -4.07 -18.41
CA ASN A 3 35.02 -3.63 -19.18
C ASN A 3 33.76 -4.45 -18.83
N GLN A 4 33.92 -5.77 -18.69
CA GLN A 4 32.82 -6.65 -18.29
C GLN A 4 32.30 -6.33 -16.88
N ILE A 5 33.19 -6.05 -15.92
CA ILE A 5 32.82 -5.69 -14.55
C ILE A 5 32.04 -4.37 -14.52
N ILE A 6 32.51 -3.34 -15.24
CA ILE A 6 31.83 -2.04 -15.32
C ILE A 6 30.41 -2.20 -15.90
N ARG A 7 30.26 -3.00 -16.95
CA ARG A 7 28.94 -3.27 -17.55
C ARG A 7 27.99 -4.00 -16.60
N LEU A 8 28.50 -4.95 -15.82
CA LEU A 8 27.71 -5.66 -14.81
C LEU A 8 27.31 -4.74 -13.66
N GLN A 9 28.19 -3.85 -13.22
CA GLN A 9 27.87 -2.85 -12.19
C GLN A 9 26.78 -1.88 -12.65
N ALA A 10 26.87 -1.37 -13.88
CA ALA A 10 25.83 -0.50 -14.44
C ALA A 10 24.48 -1.23 -14.57
N ALA A 11 24.49 -2.50 -14.99
CA ALA A 11 23.26 -3.30 -15.06
C ALA A 11 22.65 -3.52 -13.66
N LEU A 12 23.47 -3.81 -12.66
CA LEU A 12 23.03 -3.95 -11.27
C LEU A 12 22.41 -2.66 -10.73
N GLU A 13 23.06 -1.52 -10.94
CA GLU A 13 22.55 -0.22 -10.50
C GLU A 13 21.17 0.09 -11.11
N ILE A 14 20.99 -0.16 -12.41
CA ILE A 14 19.70 0.03 -13.08
C ILE A 14 18.62 -0.88 -12.48
N ILE A 15 18.94 -2.16 -12.27
CA ILE A 15 17.98 -3.13 -11.72
C ILE A 15 17.62 -2.76 -10.28
N THR A 16 18.59 -2.43 -9.44
CA THR A 16 18.37 -2.06 -8.05
C THR A 16 17.52 -0.81 -7.94
N ASN A 17 17.80 0.24 -8.72
CA ASN A 17 17.02 1.48 -8.69
C ASN A 17 15.57 1.24 -9.14
N LYS A 18 15.36 0.53 -10.25
CA LYS A 18 14.00 0.18 -10.71
C LYS A 18 13.24 -0.69 -9.71
N THR A 19 13.95 -1.57 -9.01
CA THR A 19 13.36 -2.43 -7.98
C THR A 19 12.93 -1.60 -6.77
N ALA A 20 13.75 -0.63 -6.35
CA ALA A 20 13.40 0.30 -5.28
C ALA A 20 12.14 1.11 -5.62
N ASP A 21 12.09 1.71 -6.82
CA ASP A 21 10.92 2.47 -7.28
C ASP A 21 9.63 1.63 -7.30
N ALA A 22 9.74 0.37 -7.75
CA ALA A 22 8.60 -0.55 -7.76
C ALA A 22 8.12 -0.91 -6.35
N ILE A 23 9.05 -1.12 -5.41
CA ILE A 23 8.73 -1.38 -4.00
C ILE A 23 8.04 -0.16 -3.37
N ASP A 24 8.53 1.04 -3.63
CA ASP A 24 7.92 2.28 -3.12
C ASP A 24 6.49 2.45 -3.64
N LEU A 25 6.27 2.20 -4.94
CA LEU A 25 4.93 2.26 -5.53
C LEU A 25 3.99 1.22 -4.91
N LEU A 26 4.44 -0.02 -4.75
CA LEU A 26 3.65 -1.08 -4.11
C LEU A 26 3.32 -0.74 -2.65
N THR A 27 4.27 -0.14 -1.94
CA THR A 27 4.08 0.28 -0.54
C THR A 27 3.03 1.39 -0.44
N GLN A 28 3.09 2.39 -1.32
CA GLN A 28 2.10 3.45 -1.40
C GLN A 28 0.70 2.91 -1.72
N GLN A 29 0.59 2.03 -2.72
CA GLN A 29 -0.69 1.41 -3.08
C GLN A 29 -1.26 0.55 -1.94
N SER A 30 -0.42 -0.24 -1.27
CA SER A 30 -0.82 -1.06 -0.13
C SER A 30 -1.33 -0.19 1.03
N GLN A 31 -0.65 0.92 1.32
CA GLN A 31 -1.08 1.87 2.34
C GLN A 31 -2.41 2.54 1.97
N GLN A 32 -2.57 2.98 0.73
CA GLN A 32 -3.83 3.55 0.24
C GLN A 32 -4.99 2.55 0.37
N MET A 33 -4.78 1.31 -0.04
CA MET A 33 -5.80 0.26 0.07
C MET A 33 -6.18 -0.01 1.52
N ARG A 34 -5.18 -0.09 2.42
CA ARG A 34 -5.42 -0.25 3.86
C ARG A 34 -6.22 0.92 4.44
N MET A 35 -5.89 2.16 4.08
CA MET A 35 -6.63 3.34 4.54
C MET A 35 -8.07 3.32 4.03
N ALA A 36 -8.30 2.97 2.75
CA ALA A 36 -9.64 2.90 2.19
C ALA A 36 -10.50 1.82 2.86
N ILE A 37 -9.91 0.66 3.20
CA ILE A 37 -10.60 -0.40 3.95
C ILE A 37 -10.95 0.09 5.35
N LEU A 38 -9.97 0.64 6.09
CA LEU A 38 -10.20 1.13 7.45
C LEU A 38 -11.23 2.26 7.50
N GLN A 39 -11.19 3.19 6.55
CA GLN A 39 -12.17 4.28 6.46
C GLN A 39 -13.59 3.73 6.29
N ARG A 40 -13.77 2.71 5.43
CA ARG A 40 -15.08 2.06 5.25
C ARG A 40 -15.54 1.34 6.51
N HIS A 41 -14.64 0.65 7.21
CA HIS A 41 -14.98 -0.02 8.47
C HIS A 41 -15.44 0.99 9.52
N VAL A 42 -14.73 2.10 9.70
CA VAL A 42 -15.13 3.15 10.64
C VAL A 42 -16.53 3.70 10.32
N VAL A 43 -16.81 3.97 9.03
CA VAL A 43 -18.13 4.45 8.60
C VAL A 43 -19.21 3.40 8.83
N LEU A 44 -18.93 2.14 8.50
CA LEU A 44 -19.87 1.04 8.69
C LEU A 44 -20.16 0.81 10.18
N ASP A 45 -19.13 0.79 11.03
CA ASP A 45 -19.26 0.61 12.47
C ASP A 45 -20.08 1.76 13.10
N TYR A 46 -19.88 2.99 12.61
CA TYR A 46 -20.70 4.13 12.99
C TYR A 46 -22.18 3.94 12.60
N LEU A 47 -22.46 3.57 11.35
CA LEU A 47 -23.84 3.33 10.87
C LEU A 47 -24.52 2.19 11.63
N LEU A 48 -23.80 1.09 11.89
CA LEU A 48 -24.33 -0.04 12.66
C LEU A 48 -24.63 0.33 14.11
N ALA A 49 -23.81 1.18 14.74
CA ALA A 49 -24.09 1.70 16.08
C ALA A 49 -25.32 2.61 16.09
N GLU A 50 -25.50 3.43 15.05
CA GLU A 50 -26.67 4.30 14.88
C GLU A 50 -27.95 3.47 14.66
N GLU A 51 -27.95 2.51 13.74
CA GLU A 51 -29.12 1.65 13.48
C GLU A 51 -29.44 0.68 14.63
N GLY A 52 -28.42 0.13 15.29
CA GLY A 52 -28.58 -0.72 16.47
C GLY A 52 -29.20 0.01 17.67
N GLY A 53 -28.98 1.33 17.79
CA GLY A 53 -29.63 2.19 18.78
C GLY A 53 -31.11 2.49 18.47
N VAL A 54 -31.50 2.46 17.19
CA VAL A 54 -32.89 2.71 16.75
C VAL A 54 -33.80 1.51 17.03
N TYR A 55 -33.26 0.28 17.00
CA TYR A 55 -34.04 -0.94 17.29
C TYR A 55 -34.19 -1.28 18.79
N GLY A 56 -33.50 -0.55 19.68
CA GLY A 56 -33.58 -0.71 21.14
C GLY A 56 -34.54 0.26 21.84
N LYS A 57 -35.31 1.06 21.08
CA LYS A 57 -36.23 2.08 21.58
C LYS A 57 -37.67 1.75 21.20
N LEU A 58 -38.15 0.58 21.61
CA LEU A 58 -39.57 0.21 21.65
C LEU A 58 -39.89 -0.41 23.02
#